data_AF-A0A0G4GAX0-F1
#
_entry.id   AF-A0A0G4GAX0-F1
#
_cell.length_a   1.000
_cell.length_b   1.000
_cell.length_c   1.000
_cell.angle_alpha   90.00
_cell.angle_beta   90.00
_cell.angle_gamma   90.00
#
_symmetry.space_group_name_H-M   'P 1'
#
loop_
_entity.id
_entity.type
_entity.pdbx_description
1 polymer ?
#
loop_
_entity_poly.entity_id
_entity_poly.type
_entity_poly.pdbx_seq_one_letter_code
_entity_poly.pdbx_strand_id
1 'polypeptide(L)'
;MKSPALLLVICLSTLSVSWGFLLNQGCGDPWLRQTGSSRLCLASTEAPIEPPLPKTYGDVAQKAFDSLSDVEKYNSLAQGLLRKIIQVRAERQQGGEGAPALQFLRESLQEGGDLGGYETAWDVVKEMTRKGIRLTPRSLSLLVDAASISRSARVLSQSLGLAEANGVLQAFNTTCKGLERAAVQKPKVDLPFRLPLPTGRRREGDQNGESKLPEDDRKGEVLSALGFLGYTGGWVGDEIVGPLVDTDWTFFDQALPGVALAGLGAAALYDFLQGGQKVGRQVAAGLKRLFLQDVKRESLVEAASFLTAYLDGVPAFPFRPTSQDALRVWALSTEEGKSTAGGRRAPEVNGSVDSLLVWLMAPVVAESDAHEDLIYSDPRIPRKFLQAVDEIEKGGGVEVDKGEIEKRLRAAFDKASALLSKYRSLHLLLAERMESEISTVGDCVAFVENFFRQADESKSSPEKEKTLKSEGSERKQILWQKQW
;
A
#
# COMPACT_ATOMS: atom_id res chain seq x y z
N MET A 1 39.88 11.94 -26.82
CA MET A 1 38.74 11.04 -26.57
C MET A 1 38.77 10.68 -25.08
N LYS A 2 37.84 11.21 -24.27
CA LYS A 2 37.80 10.95 -22.82
C LYS A 2 37.16 9.56 -22.62
N SER A 3 37.90 8.65 -22.02
CA SER A 3 37.52 7.24 -21.89
C SER A 3 36.28 7.09 -20.98
N PRO A 4 35.24 6.34 -21.39
CA PRO A 4 34.06 6.06 -20.55
C PRO A 4 34.41 5.32 -19.25
N ALA A 5 35.60 4.70 -19.16
CA ALA A 5 36.11 4.07 -17.94
C ALA A 5 36.32 5.09 -16.80
N LEU A 6 36.69 6.34 -17.10
CA LEU A 6 36.95 7.35 -16.07
C LEU A 6 35.65 7.80 -15.37
N LEU A 7 34.54 7.84 -16.12
CA LEU A 7 33.22 8.18 -15.57
C LEU A 7 32.71 7.09 -14.62
N LEU A 8 32.99 5.82 -14.93
CA LEU A 8 32.58 4.69 -14.10
C LEU A 8 33.39 4.63 -12.78
N VAL A 9 34.68 4.96 -12.83
CA VAL A 9 35.55 5.08 -11.63
C VAL A 9 35.14 6.25 -10.74
N ILE A 10 34.74 7.39 -11.32
CA ILE A 10 34.24 8.55 -10.55
C ILE A 10 32.89 8.22 -9.89
N CYS A 11 32.01 7.48 -10.56
CA CYS A 11 30.75 7.03 -9.96
C CYS A 11 30.98 6.03 -8.81
N LEU A 12 31.94 5.11 -8.94
CA LEU A 12 32.24 4.13 -7.88
C LEU A 12 32.98 4.74 -6.68
N SER A 13 33.87 5.71 -6.90
CA SER A 13 34.61 6.37 -5.82
C SER A 13 33.72 7.34 -5.01
N THR A 14 32.75 8.01 -5.64
CA THR A 14 31.77 8.84 -4.93
C THR A 14 30.78 8.02 -4.10
N LEU A 15 30.46 6.80 -4.53
CA LEU A 15 29.70 5.82 -3.75
C LEU A 15 30.48 5.32 -2.51
N SER A 16 31.79 5.09 -2.63
CA SER A 16 32.66 4.63 -1.53
C SER A 16 32.83 5.68 -0.42
N VAL A 17 33.01 6.96 -0.78
CA VAL A 17 33.14 8.05 0.21
C VAL A 17 31.82 8.28 0.97
N SER A 18 30.67 8.09 0.30
CA SER A 18 29.35 8.16 0.95
C SER A 18 29.11 7.00 1.92
N TRP A 19 29.75 5.84 1.69
CA TRP A 19 29.66 4.65 2.55
C TRP A 19 30.47 4.76 3.84
N GLY A 20 31.66 5.36 3.79
CA GLY A 20 32.45 5.63 5.00
C GLY A 20 31.72 6.56 6.00
N PHE A 21 30.87 7.45 5.49
CA PHE A 21 30.05 8.34 6.31
C PHE A 21 28.82 7.64 6.93
N LEU A 22 28.32 6.58 6.29
CA LEU A 22 27.17 5.78 6.77
C LEU A 22 27.58 4.75 7.84
N LEU A 23 28.81 4.23 7.80
CA LEU A 23 29.29 3.25 8.78
C LEU A 23 29.77 3.86 10.11
N ASN A 24 30.04 5.18 10.15
CA ASN A 24 30.52 5.86 11.36
C ASN A 24 29.40 6.50 12.21
N GLN A 25 28.13 6.35 11.81
CA GLN A 25 26.99 6.61 12.71
C GLN A 25 26.58 5.29 13.36
N GLY A 26 26.82 5.19 14.68
CA GLY A 26 26.60 3.99 15.46
C GLY A 26 25.19 3.40 15.32
N CYS A 27 25.10 2.09 15.61
CA CYS A 27 23.96 1.18 15.58
C CYS A 27 22.62 1.74 16.12
N GLY A 28 22.01 2.67 15.39
CA GLY A 28 20.58 2.94 15.41
C GLY A 28 19.96 2.28 14.18
N ASP A 29 18.94 1.44 14.38
CA ASP A 29 18.26 0.66 13.33
C ASP A 29 18.07 1.45 12.01
N PRO A 30 18.80 1.09 10.93
CA PRO A 30 18.67 1.78 9.64
C PRO A 30 17.29 1.56 8.99
N TRP A 31 16.51 0.59 9.47
CA TRP A 31 15.15 0.31 9.01
C TRP A 31 14.12 1.38 9.41
N LEU A 32 14.39 2.18 10.45
CA LEU A 32 13.45 3.23 10.88
C LEU A 32 13.55 4.51 10.05
N ARG A 33 14.68 4.78 9.37
CA ARG A 33 14.82 5.93 8.45
C ARG A 33 14.32 5.66 7.03
N GLN A 34 14.12 4.40 6.65
CA GLN A 34 13.57 4.00 5.35
C GLN A 34 12.08 3.63 5.38
N THR A 35 11.39 3.94 6.49
CA THR A 35 9.92 4.09 6.51
C THR A 35 9.48 5.53 6.20
N GLY A 36 10.38 6.30 5.56
CA GLY A 36 10.00 7.40 4.68
C GLY A 36 9.15 6.83 3.53
N SER A 37 7.90 6.50 3.84
CA SER A 37 6.79 6.44 2.91
C SER A 37 6.54 7.86 2.40
N SER A 38 7.55 8.44 1.75
CA SER A 38 7.54 9.71 1.05
C SER A 38 6.89 9.56 -0.34
N ARG A 39 6.28 8.41 -0.63
CA ARG A 39 5.47 8.17 -1.83
C ARG A 39 3.96 8.32 -1.61
N LEU A 40 3.54 8.94 -0.51
CA LEU A 40 2.44 9.88 -0.66
C LEU A 40 3.04 11.09 -1.36
N CYS A 41 3.08 11.05 -2.69
CA CYS A 41 3.10 12.26 -3.46
C CYS A 41 1.82 13.00 -3.05
N LEU A 42 1.91 13.84 -2.02
CA LEU A 42 1.24 15.11 -2.05
C LEU A 42 1.77 15.73 -3.33
N ALA A 43 1.10 15.45 -4.45
CA ALA A 43 1.28 16.22 -5.66
C ALA A 43 0.98 17.64 -5.20
N SER A 44 2.04 18.36 -4.85
CA SER A 44 2.02 19.78 -4.61
C SER A 44 1.69 20.36 -5.98
N THR A 45 0.41 20.38 -6.31
CA THR A 45 -0.11 21.43 -7.18
C THR A 45 0.14 22.69 -6.37
N GLU A 46 1.33 23.25 -6.54
CA GLU A 46 1.63 24.64 -6.19
C GLU A 46 0.67 25.49 -7.02
N ALA A 47 -0.56 25.62 -6.52
CA ALA A 47 -1.39 26.74 -6.90
C ALA A 47 -0.68 27.97 -6.33
N PRO A 48 -0.46 29.02 -7.13
CA PRO A 48 0.18 30.23 -6.66
C PRO A 48 -0.58 30.75 -5.43
N ILE A 49 0.17 31.05 -4.37
CA ILE A 49 -0.35 31.66 -3.15
C ILE A 49 -1.06 32.94 -3.56
N GLU A 50 -2.40 32.91 -3.56
CA GLU A 50 -3.20 34.06 -3.93
C GLU A 50 -3.00 35.19 -2.91
N PRO A 51 -2.86 36.45 -3.36
CA PRO A 51 -2.76 37.60 -2.47
C PRO A 51 -4.04 37.72 -1.62
N PRO A 52 -4.00 38.42 -0.46
CA PRO A 52 -5.16 38.58 0.41
C PRO A 52 -6.33 39.16 -0.39
N LEU A 53 -7.38 38.33 -0.55
CA LEU A 53 -8.55 38.66 -1.36
C LEU A 53 -9.27 39.88 -0.77
N PRO A 54 -9.65 40.86 -1.61
CA PRO A 54 -10.40 42.03 -1.16
C PRO A 54 -11.76 41.61 -0.59
N LYS A 55 -12.27 42.35 0.41
CA LYS A 55 -13.56 42.09 1.09
C LYS A 55 -14.75 41.93 0.14
N THR A 56 -14.67 42.48 -1.06
CA THR A 56 -15.68 42.37 -2.13
C THR A 56 -15.75 40.97 -2.77
N TYR A 57 -14.72 40.12 -2.61
CA TYR A 57 -14.73 38.75 -3.13
C TYR A 57 -15.67 37.83 -2.34
N GLY A 58 -15.91 38.15 -1.05
CA GLY A 58 -16.83 37.40 -0.19
C GLY A 58 -18.27 37.40 -0.71
N ASP A 59 -18.77 38.55 -1.15
CA ASP A 59 -20.16 38.69 -1.62
C ASP A 59 -20.41 37.95 -2.95
N VAL A 60 -19.40 37.93 -3.83
CA VAL A 60 -19.48 37.22 -5.12
C VAL A 60 -19.38 35.71 -4.90
N ALA A 61 -18.45 35.27 -4.04
CA ALA A 61 -18.32 33.86 -3.68
C ALA A 61 -19.57 33.32 -2.96
N GLN A 62 -20.16 34.11 -2.06
CA GLN A 62 -21.40 33.73 -1.37
C GLN A 62 -22.58 33.62 -2.35
N LYS A 63 -22.77 34.59 -3.25
CA LYS A 63 -23.83 34.52 -4.27
C LYS A 63 -23.65 33.33 -5.21
N ALA A 64 -22.41 33.04 -5.62
CA ALA A 64 -22.11 31.86 -6.43
C ALA A 64 -22.40 30.57 -5.65
N PHE A 65 -22.01 30.49 -4.38
CA PHE A 65 -22.31 29.35 -3.52
C PHE A 65 -23.81 29.17 -3.33
N ASP A 66 -24.56 30.25 -3.11
CA ASP A 66 -26.01 30.23 -2.92
C ASP A 66 -26.76 29.74 -4.18
N SER A 67 -26.19 29.92 -5.37
CA SER A 67 -26.75 29.43 -6.64
C SER A 67 -26.56 27.94 -6.91
N LEU A 68 -25.65 27.27 -6.19
CA LEU A 68 -25.40 25.84 -6.37
C LEU A 68 -26.55 24.98 -5.86
N SER A 69 -26.71 23.79 -6.45
CA SER A 69 -27.62 22.78 -5.90
C SER A 69 -27.16 22.33 -4.51
N ASP A 70 -28.07 21.87 -3.66
CA ASP A 70 -27.70 21.41 -2.31
C ASP A 70 -26.62 20.32 -2.38
N VAL A 71 -26.70 19.42 -3.35
CA VAL A 71 -25.70 18.37 -3.57
C VAL A 71 -24.30 18.96 -3.81
N GLU A 72 -24.20 19.98 -4.65
CA GLU A 72 -22.94 20.66 -4.96
C GLU A 72 -22.43 21.51 -3.80
N LYS A 73 -23.33 22.18 -3.06
CA LYS A 73 -22.99 22.96 -1.86
C LYS A 73 -22.33 22.08 -0.80
N TYR A 74 -23.00 20.98 -0.44
CA TYR A 74 -22.50 20.07 0.58
C TYR A 74 -21.19 19.39 0.17
N ASN A 75 -21.08 18.96 -1.09
CA ASN A 75 -19.83 18.36 -1.58
C ASN A 75 -18.70 19.39 -1.64
N SER A 76 -18.95 20.61 -2.12
CA SER A 76 -17.93 21.68 -2.15
C SER A 76 -17.46 22.04 -0.75
N LEU A 77 -18.39 22.14 0.21
CA LEU A 77 -18.09 22.44 1.60
C LEU A 77 -17.26 21.32 2.26
N ALA A 78 -17.66 20.05 2.07
CA ALA A 78 -16.89 18.91 2.56
C ALA A 78 -15.47 18.88 1.95
N GLN A 79 -15.35 19.08 0.64
CA GLN A 79 -14.05 19.11 -0.04
C GLN A 79 -13.16 20.25 0.46
N GLY A 80 -13.72 21.44 0.70
CA GLY A 80 -12.99 22.58 1.25
C GLY A 80 -12.42 22.29 2.64
N LEU A 81 -13.23 21.70 3.53
CA LEU A 81 -12.78 21.31 4.88
C LEU A 81 -11.69 20.23 4.83
N LEU A 82 -11.87 19.20 3.99
CA LEU A 82 -10.92 18.09 3.89
C LEU A 82 -9.57 18.54 3.31
N ARG A 83 -9.58 19.38 2.26
CA ARG A 83 -8.33 19.97 1.72
C ARG A 83 -7.58 20.78 2.74
N LYS A 84 -8.30 21.54 3.57
CA LYS A 84 -7.72 22.33 4.64
C LYS A 84 -7.03 21.44 5.69
N ILE A 85 -7.64 20.31 6.05
CA ILE A 85 -7.03 19.31 6.95
C ILE A 85 -5.74 18.74 6.33
N ILE A 86 -5.78 18.37 5.05
CA ILE A 86 -4.63 17.84 4.31
C ILE A 86 -3.49 18.87 4.29
N GLN A 87 -3.78 20.12 3.95
CA GLN A 87 -2.79 21.21 3.88
C GLN A 87 -2.13 21.45 5.24
N VAL A 88 -2.91 21.62 6.31
CA VAL A 88 -2.37 21.87 7.66
C VAL A 88 -1.49 20.72 8.13
N ARG A 89 -1.83 19.48 7.78
CA ARG A 89 -1.01 18.31 8.14
C ARG A 89 0.25 18.19 7.27
N ALA A 90 0.17 18.51 5.99
CA ALA A 90 1.32 18.53 5.08
C ALA A 90 2.41 19.49 5.57
N GLU A 91 2.03 20.71 5.96
CA GLU A 91 2.96 21.71 6.47
C GLU A 91 3.60 21.31 7.80
N ARG A 92 2.84 20.66 8.70
CA ARG A 92 3.39 20.11 9.94
C ARG A 92 4.46 19.05 9.68
N GLN A 93 4.30 18.24 8.63
CA GLN A 93 5.29 17.22 8.26
C GLN A 93 6.56 17.83 7.65
N GLN A 94 6.44 18.96 6.96
CA GLN A 94 7.59 19.64 6.35
C GLN A 94 8.46 20.42 7.35
N GLY A 95 8.10 20.43 8.64
CA GLY A 95 8.88 21.12 9.68
C GLY A 95 8.95 22.64 9.49
N GLY A 96 8.07 23.22 8.68
CA GLY A 96 8.03 24.65 8.43
C GLY A 96 7.48 25.41 9.64
N GLU A 97 8.36 26.08 10.39
CA GLU A 97 7.97 27.00 11.47
C GLU A 97 7.31 28.31 10.95
N GLY A 98 7.09 28.47 9.63
CA GLY A 98 7.08 29.79 8.99
C GLY A 98 5.78 30.38 8.43
N ALA A 99 4.59 29.80 8.62
CA ALA A 99 3.36 30.35 8.02
C ALA A 99 2.41 31.00 9.05
N PRO A 100 2.48 32.33 9.29
CA PRO A 100 1.63 33.03 10.27
C PRO A 100 0.14 33.00 9.92
N ALA A 101 -0.22 32.90 8.63
CA ALA A 101 -1.62 32.80 8.18
C ALA A 101 -2.33 31.52 8.66
N LEU A 102 -1.57 30.49 9.04
CA LEU A 102 -2.11 29.20 9.45
C LEU A 102 -1.98 28.97 10.96
N GLN A 103 -1.40 29.93 11.69
CA GLN A 103 -1.31 29.88 13.14
C GLN A 103 -2.69 29.94 13.80
N PHE A 104 -3.58 30.81 13.29
CA PHE A 104 -4.98 30.87 13.74
C PHE A 104 -5.74 29.55 13.50
N LEU A 105 -5.46 28.88 12.38
CA LEU A 105 -6.06 27.58 12.07
C LEU A 105 -5.44 26.46 12.88
N ARG A 106 -4.14 26.56 13.17
CA ARG A 106 -3.44 25.63 14.06
C ARG A 106 -4.02 25.70 15.46
N GLU A 107 -4.31 26.91 15.96
CA GLU A 107 -4.94 27.14 17.26
C GLU A 107 -6.39 26.61 17.27
N SER A 108 -7.18 26.94 16.25
CA SER A 108 -8.56 26.41 16.10
C SER A 108 -8.61 24.89 16.00
N LEU A 109 -7.58 24.26 15.41
CA LEU A 109 -7.46 22.80 15.30
C LEU A 109 -6.81 22.15 16.53
N GLN A 110 -6.04 22.91 17.32
CA GLN A 110 -5.38 22.42 18.54
C GLN A 110 -6.34 22.36 19.73
N GLU A 111 -7.34 23.26 19.79
CA GLU A 111 -8.34 23.26 20.87
C GLU A 111 -9.18 21.97 20.92
N GLY A 112 -9.32 21.22 19.82
CA GLY A 112 -10.05 19.94 19.76
C GLY A 112 -9.19 18.67 19.81
N GLY A 113 -7.90 18.77 20.15
CA GLY A 113 -6.98 17.62 20.12
C GLY A 113 -6.77 17.05 18.71
N ASP A 114 -6.23 15.83 18.60
CA ASP A 114 -5.92 15.21 17.30
C ASP A 114 -7.15 15.01 16.38
N LEU A 115 -8.35 15.07 16.94
CA LEU A 115 -9.63 14.82 16.26
C LEU A 115 -10.36 16.10 15.81
N GLY A 116 -10.09 17.27 16.42
CA GLY A 116 -10.93 18.46 16.28
C GLY A 116 -11.15 18.95 14.84
N GLY A 117 -10.16 18.79 13.96
CA GLY A 117 -10.33 19.11 12.54
C GLY A 117 -11.27 18.20 11.77
N TYR A 118 -11.32 16.93 12.16
CA TYR A 118 -12.15 15.93 11.51
C TYR A 118 -13.60 16.02 11.95
N GLU A 119 -13.89 16.45 13.18
CA GLU A 119 -15.25 16.53 13.71
C GLU A 119 -16.15 17.40 12.84
N THR A 120 -15.69 18.60 12.46
CA THR A 120 -16.45 19.49 11.58
C THR A 120 -16.71 18.86 10.21
N ALA A 121 -15.70 18.21 9.61
CA ALA A 121 -15.85 17.53 8.32
C ALA A 121 -16.80 16.33 8.43
N TRP A 122 -16.70 15.56 9.51
CA TRP A 122 -17.58 14.42 9.80
C TRP A 122 -19.02 14.85 10.05
N ASP A 123 -19.25 15.98 10.72
CA ASP A 123 -20.59 16.48 10.96
C ASP A 123 -21.29 16.91 9.68
N VAL A 124 -20.55 17.50 8.73
CA VAL A 124 -21.05 17.77 7.38
C VAL A 124 -21.42 16.46 6.68
N VAL A 125 -20.57 15.43 6.73
CA VAL A 125 -20.87 14.12 6.12
C VAL A 125 -22.09 13.46 6.80
N LYS A 126 -22.22 13.56 8.13
CA LYS A 126 -23.41 13.06 8.85
C LYS A 126 -24.67 13.81 8.42
N GLU A 127 -24.60 15.12 8.24
CA GLU A 127 -25.73 15.92 7.75
C GLU A 127 -26.10 15.52 6.32
N MET A 128 -25.11 15.33 5.43
CA MET A 128 -25.34 14.81 4.08
C MET A 128 -26.07 13.48 4.11
N THR A 129 -25.63 12.54 4.96
CA THR A 129 -26.29 11.24 5.15
C THR A 129 -27.73 11.40 5.64
N ARG A 130 -28.00 12.29 6.62
CA ARG A 130 -29.37 12.57 7.10
C ARG A 130 -30.27 13.15 6.01
N LYS A 131 -29.71 13.96 5.10
CA LYS A 131 -30.43 14.57 3.97
C LYS A 131 -30.51 13.68 2.73
N GLY A 132 -29.94 12.47 2.78
CA GLY A 132 -29.89 11.56 1.61
C GLY A 132 -28.98 12.06 0.48
N ILE A 133 -28.08 13.01 0.76
CA ILE A 133 -27.11 13.54 -0.21
C ILE A 133 -25.89 12.62 -0.22
N ARG A 134 -25.59 12.04 -1.39
CA ARG A 134 -24.42 11.16 -1.56
C ARG A 134 -23.14 11.97 -1.75
N LEU A 135 -22.04 11.47 -1.18
CA LEU A 135 -20.70 11.97 -1.45
C LEU A 135 -20.32 11.69 -2.91
N THR A 136 -19.71 12.68 -3.56
CA THR A 136 -19.07 12.45 -4.86
C THR A 136 -17.80 11.61 -4.69
N PRO A 137 -17.33 10.88 -5.72
CA PRO A 137 -16.07 10.14 -5.67
C PRO A 137 -14.87 10.99 -5.24
N ARG A 138 -14.87 12.27 -5.62
CA ARG A 138 -13.84 13.24 -5.22
C ARG A 138 -13.89 13.57 -3.72
N SER A 139 -15.09 13.79 -3.18
CA SER A 139 -15.26 14.03 -1.74
C SER A 139 -14.88 12.80 -0.92
N LEU A 140 -15.19 11.59 -1.42
CA LEU A 140 -14.74 10.34 -0.82
C LEU A 140 -13.22 10.22 -0.81
N SER A 141 -12.58 10.46 -1.96
CA SER A 141 -11.11 10.41 -2.08
C SER A 141 -10.45 11.34 -1.06
N LEU A 142 -10.89 12.61 -1.00
CA LEU A 142 -10.37 13.59 -0.03
C LEU A 142 -10.64 13.21 1.43
N LEU A 143 -11.76 12.54 1.72
CA LEU A 143 -12.09 12.10 3.08
C LEU A 143 -11.11 11.02 3.55
N VAL A 144 -10.84 10.06 2.67
CA VAL A 144 -9.87 8.97 2.92
C VAL A 144 -8.45 9.51 2.95
N ASP A 145 -8.08 10.43 2.07
CA ASP A 145 -6.75 11.04 2.05
C ASP A 145 -6.46 11.81 3.33
N ALA A 146 -7.40 12.68 3.75
CA ALA A 146 -7.28 13.37 5.03
C ALA A 146 -7.10 12.35 6.16
N ALA A 147 -7.96 11.33 6.23
CA ALA A 147 -7.90 10.33 7.28
C ALA A 147 -6.59 9.50 7.27
N SER A 148 -6.06 9.15 6.09
CA SER A 148 -4.80 8.40 5.97
C SER A 148 -3.58 9.20 6.44
N ILE A 149 -3.56 10.52 6.20
CA ILE A 149 -2.51 11.43 6.67
C ILE A 149 -2.47 11.50 8.21
N SER A 150 -3.60 11.27 8.90
CA SER A 150 -3.63 11.22 10.36
C SER A 150 -2.80 10.07 10.95
N ARG A 151 -2.53 9.01 10.17
CA ARG A 151 -1.91 7.74 10.62
C ARG A 151 -2.65 7.09 11.80
N SER A 152 -3.89 7.49 12.05
CA SER A 152 -4.75 6.94 13.10
C SER A 152 -5.78 6.01 12.48
N ALA A 153 -5.66 4.72 12.77
CA ALA A 153 -6.62 3.71 12.33
C ALA A 153 -8.04 4.01 12.84
N ARG A 154 -8.18 4.73 13.96
CA ARG A 154 -9.48 5.20 14.48
C ARG A 154 -10.12 6.26 13.58
N VAL A 155 -9.37 7.29 13.20
CA VAL A 155 -9.84 8.35 12.30
C VAL A 155 -10.22 7.77 10.94
N LEU A 156 -9.42 6.82 10.46
CA LEU A 156 -9.66 6.12 9.22
C LEU A 156 -10.92 5.24 9.28
N SER A 157 -11.04 4.41 10.31
CA SER A 157 -12.24 3.59 10.56
C SER A 157 -13.52 4.44 10.63
N GLN A 158 -13.50 5.53 11.38
CA GLN A 158 -14.65 6.43 11.50
C GLN A 158 -15.01 7.08 10.16
N SER A 159 -14.01 7.52 9.40
CA SER A 159 -14.22 8.14 8.08
C SER A 159 -14.81 7.14 7.08
N LEU A 160 -14.32 5.90 7.07
CA LEU A 160 -14.88 4.82 6.23
C LEU A 160 -16.29 4.43 6.66
N GLY A 161 -16.55 4.32 7.97
CA GLY A 161 -17.89 4.04 8.49
C GLY A 161 -18.90 5.13 8.15
N LEU A 162 -18.50 6.40 8.14
CA LEU A 162 -19.35 7.50 7.69
C LEU A 162 -19.64 7.44 6.19
N ALA A 163 -18.64 7.09 5.38
CA ALA A 163 -18.80 6.93 3.94
C ALA A 163 -19.67 5.70 3.59
N GLU A 164 -19.57 4.62 4.37
CA GLU A 164 -20.46 3.46 4.29
C GLU A 164 -21.90 3.84 4.68
N ALA A 165 -22.09 4.55 5.80
CA ALA A 165 -23.41 5.03 6.23
C ALA A 165 -24.04 5.99 5.20
N ASN A 166 -23.23 6.74 4.46
CA ASN A 166 -23.67 7.58 3.34
C ASN A 166 -24.12 6.76 2.11
N GLY A 167 -23.82 5.46 2.06
CA GLY A 167 -24.14 4.56 0.94
C GLY A 167 -23.20 4.70 -0.25
N VAL A 168 -22.04 5.34 -0.05
CA VAL A 168 -21.03 5.53 -1.09
C VAL A 168 -20.05 4.36 -1.18
N LEU A 169 -19.76 3.73 -0.04
CA LEU A 169 -18.97 2.50 0.02
C LEU A 169 -19.87 1.27 -0.08
N GLN A 170 -19.69 0.47 -1.12
CA GLN A 170 -20.41 -0.78 -1.35
C GLN A 170 -19.48 -2.00 -1.21
N ALA A 171 -18.21 -1.83 -1.59
CA ALA A 171 -17.22 -2.91 -1.62
C ALA A 171 -16.43 -3.06 -0.31
N PHE A 172 -16.41 -2.02 0.52
CA PHE A 172 -15.74 -2.05 1.82
C PHE A 172 -16.34 -3.13 2.74
N ASN A 173 -15.45 -3.93 3.34
CA ASN A 173 -15.82 -5.01 4.25
C ASN A 173 -16.79 -6.03 3.63
N THR A 174 -16.59 -6.39 2.36
CA THR A 174 -17.46 -7.37 1.67
C THR A 174 -17.17 -8.81 2.07
N THR A 175 -15.92 -9.13 2.45
CA THR A 175 -15.53 -10.49 2.86
C THR A 175 -16.30 -10.92 4.11
N CYS A 176 -16.36 -10.08 5.15
CA CYS A 176 -17.00 -10.46 6.41
C CYS A 176 -18.54 -10.36 6.37
N LYS A 177 -19.10 -9.58 5.44
CA LYS A 177 -20.56 -9.55 5.22
C LYS A 177 -21.10 -10.85 4.59
N GLY A 178 -20.25 -11.85 4.31
CA GLY A 178 -20.67 -13.10 3.67
C GLY A 178 -21.21 -12.89 2.25
N LEU A 179 -20.91 -11.73 1.65
CA LEU A 179 -21.33 -11.34 0.30
C LEU A 179 -20.56 -12.08 -0.80
N GLU A 180 -19.80 -13.12 -0.42
CA GLU A 180 -19.22 -14.12 -1.33
C GLU A 180 -20.24 -14.74 -2.28
N ARG A 181 -21.54 -14.70 -1.92
CA ARG A 181 -22.65 -15.26 -2.70
C ARG A 181 -23.00 -14.51 -3.98
N ALA A 182 -22.64 -13.23 -4.10
CA ALA A 182 -22.65 -12.62 -5.42
C ALA A 182 -21.37 -13.08 -6.11
N ALA A 183 -21.43 -14.23 -6.80
CA ALA A 183 -20.47 -14.57 -7.83
C ALA A 183 -20.37 -13.34 -8.72
N VAL A 184 -19.34 -12.52 -8.49
CA VAL A 184 -18.89 -11.52 -9.44
C VAL A 184 -18.50 -12.36 -10.64
N GLN A 185 -19.48 -12.64 -11.52
CA GLN A 185 -19.21 -13.13 -12.86
C GLN A 185 -18.12 -12.21 -13.35
N LYS A 186 -16.92 -12.78 -13.59
CA LYS A 186 -15.72 -12.04 -13.99
C LYS A 186 -16.20 -10.98 -14.97
N PRO A 187 -16.25 -9.69 -14.57
CA PRO A 187 -16.80 -8.70 -15.45
C PRO A 187 -15.93 -8.82 -16.69
N LYS A 188 -16.58 -9.04 -17.84
CA LYS A 188 -15.90 -9.15 -19.12
C LYS A 188 -15.48 -7.73 -19.49
N VAL A 189 -14.59 -7.17 -18.68
CA VAL A 189 -13.93 -5.93 -18.95
C VAL A 189 -12.99 -6.30 -20.08
N ASP A 190 -13.40 -5.97 -21.29
CA ASP A 190 -12.52 -5.96 -22.45
C ASP A 190 -11.47 -4.87 -22.16
N LEU A 191 -10.45 -5.25 -21.38
CA LEU A 191 -9.32 -4.39 -21.10
C LEU A 191 -8.69 -4.06 -22.45
N PRO A 192 -8.64 -2.78 -22.85
CA PRO A 192 -8.09 -2.38 -24.16
C PRO A 192 -6.62 -2.77 -24.29
N PHE A 193 -5.98 -3.13 -23.19
CA PHE A 193 -4.60 -3.56 -23.13
C PHE A 193 -4.51 -5.01 -22.62
N ARG A 194 -4.15 -5.94 -23.51
CA ARG A 194 -3.67 -7.27 -23.11
C ARG A 194 -2.28 -7.08 -22.48
N LEU A 195 -2.25 -6.77 -21.19
CA LEU A 195 -1.00 -6.88 -20.44
C LEU A 195 -0.48 -8.32 -20.65
N PRO A 196 0.80 -8.51 -21.06
CA PRO A 196 1.43 -9.81 -20.98
C PRO A 196 1.42 -10.17 -19.50
N LEU A 197 0.38 -10.91 -19.10
CA LEU A 197 0.30 -11.48 -17.77
C LEU A 197 1.60 -12.27 -17.63
N PRO A 198 2.37 -12.07 -16.54
CA PRO A 198 3.45 -12.98 -16.25
C PRO A 198 2.82 -14.37 -16.30
N THR A 199 3.21 -15.17 -17.28
CA THR A 199 2.89 -16.59 -17.34
C THR A 199 3.75 -17.23 -16.28
N GLY A 200 3.52 -16.86 -15.02
CA GLY A 200 4.06 -17.54 -13.87
C GLY A 200 3.73 -18.99 -14.09
N ARG A 201 4.76 -19.84 -14.07
CA ARG A 201 4.60 -21.29 -14.11
C ARG A 201 3.55 -21.62 -13.06
N ARG A 202 2.35 -21.95 -13.50
CA ARG A 202 1.32 -22.52 -12.65
C ARG A 202 2.03 -23.65 -11.93
N ARG A 203 2.11 -23.62 -10.60
CA ARG A 203 2.79 -24.64 -9.78
C ARG A 203 2.13 -25.99 -10.07
N GLU A 204 2.57 -26.67 -11.13
CA GLU A 204 2.32 -28.08 -11.40
C GLU A 204 3.21 -28.84 -10.42
N GLY A 205 2.70 -29.11 -9.23
CA GLY A 205 3.46 -29.92 -8.28
C GLY A 205 3.15 -29.65 -6.82
N ASP A 206 1.97 -30.03 -6.37
CA ASP A 206 1.86 -30.93 -5.24
C ASP A 206 0.43 -31.51 -5.22
N GLN A 207 0.29 -32.77 -5.61
CA GLN A 207 -0.99 -33.50 -5.60
C GLN A 207 -1.56 -33.67 -4.17
N ASN A 208 -0.78 -33.30 -3.15
CA ASN A 208 -1.20 -33.31 -1.75
C ASN A 208 -1.94 -32.04 -1.32
N GLY A 209 -2.12 -31.05 -2.21
CA GLY A 209 -3.02 -29.91 -1.99
C GLY A 209 -2.57 -28.88 -0.95
N GLU A 210 -1.41 -29.06 -0.31
CA GLU A 210 -0.88 -28.10 0.66
C GLU A 210 0.08 -27.11 -0.01
N SER A 211 -0.28 -25.82 -0.01
CA SER A 211 0.58 -24.74 -0.47
C SER A 211 1.81 -24.62 0.42
N LYS A 212 3.00 -24.85 -0.14
CA LYS A 212 4.27 -24.56 0.54
C LYS A 212 4.44 -23.04 0.69
N LEU A 213 4.58 -22.59 1.94
CA LEU A 213 4.93 -21.22 2.26
C LEU A 213 6.31 -20.92 1.65
N PRO A 214 6.47 -19.79 0.95
CA PRO A 214 7.77 -19.42 0.41
C PRO A 214 8.76 -19.17 1.56
N GLU A 215 9.92 -19.81 1.47
CA GLU A 215 11.03 -19.53 2.37
C GLU A 215 11.76 -18.28 1.87
N ASP A 216 12.06 -17.35 2.78
CA ASP A 216 12.87 -16.16 2.49
C ASP A 216 14.16 -16.24 3.31
N ASP A 217 15.33 -16.23 2.65
CA ASP A 217 16.65 -16.10 3.28
C ASP A 217 17.30 -14.74 2.96
N ARG A 218 16.50 -13.67 3.00
CA ARG A 218 16.94 -12.29 2.81
C ARG A 218 18.23 -11.91 3.53
N LYS A 219 18.42 -12.40 4.76
CA LYS A 219 19.63 -12.09 5.56
C LYS A 219 20.86 -12.72 4.94
N GLY A 220 20.81 -14.01 4.59
CA GLY A 220 21.90 -14.70 3.90
C GLY A 220 22.19 -14.07 2.54
N GLU A 221 21.15 -13.78 1.76
CA GLU A 221 21.26 -13.14 0.44
C GLU A 221 21.93 -11.77 0.50
N VAL A 222 21.44 -10.85 1.34
CA VAL A 222 22.01 -9.50 1.47
C VAL A 222 23.44 -9.58 2.01
N LEU A 223 23.72 -10.42 3.01
CA LEU A 223 25.07 -10.59 3.53
C LEU A 223 26.02 -11.14 2.47
N SER A 224 25.58 -12.11 1.66
CA SER A 224 26.37 -12.67 0.57
C SER A 224 26.65 -11.64 -0.52
N ALA A 225 25.66 -10.81 -0.88
CA ALA A 225 25.81 -9.74 -1.85
C ALA A 225 26.75 -8.63 -1.34
N LEU A 226 26.65 -8.26 -0.06
CA LEU A 226 27.60 -7.32 0.56
C LEU A 226 29.01 -7.88 0.60
N GLY A 227 29.18 -9.17 0.93
CA GLY A 227 30.46 -9.86 0.87
C GLY A 227 31.05 -9.83 -0.54
N PHE A 228 30.22 -10.13 -1.54
CA PHE A 228 30.61 -10.06 -2.95
C PHE A 228 31.03 -8.64 -3.36
N LEU A 229 30.21 -7.62 -3.08
CA LEU A 229 30.53 -6.22 -3.40
C LEU A 229 31.80 -5.74 -2.69
N GLY A 230 31.98 -6.12 -1.43
CA GLY A 230 33.18 -5.80 -0.66
C GLY A 230 34.43 -6.42 -1.30
N TYR A 231 34.34 -7.68 -1.72
CA TYR A 231 35.44 -8.36 -2.41
C TYR A 231 35.76 -7.74 -3.77
N THR A 232 34.76 -7.58 -4.65
CA THR A 232 34.99 -7.03 -5.99
C THR A 232 35.38 -5.56 -5.95
N GLY A 233 34.75 -4.77 -5.08
CA GLY A 233 35.06 -3.36 -4.88
C GLY A 233 36.44 -3.16 -4.28
N GLY A 234 36.85 -4.02 -3.34
CA GLY A 234 38.20 -4.03 -2.80
C GLY A 234 39.26 -4.32 -3.86
N TRP A 235 39.05 -5.35 -4.69
CA TRP A 235 39.99 -5.76 -5.73
C TRP A 235 40.14 -4.71 -6.84
N VAL A 236 39.02 -4.17 -7.34
CA VAL A 236 39.03 -3.07 -8.31
C VAL A 236 39.63 -1.79 -7.71
N GLY A 237 39.37 -1.54 -6.42
CA GLY A 237 39.96 -0.44 -5.69
C GLY A 237 41.49 -0.54 -5.64
N ASP A 238 42.03 -1.71 -5.33
CA ASP A 238 43.47 -1.96 -5.28
C ASP A 238 44.14 -1.74 -6.65
N GLU A 239 43.59 -2.30 -7.73
CA GLU A 239 44.21 -2.20 -9.05
C GLU A 239 44.14 -0.79 -9.66
N ILE A 240 43.07 -0.03 -9.39
CA ILE A 240 42.87 1.31 -9.97
C ILE A 240 43.44 2.41 -9.08
N VAL A 241 43.23 2.33 -7.77
CA VAL A 241 43.59 3.38 -6.80
C VAL A 241 44.97 3.12 -6.20
N GLY A 242 45.39 1.85 -6.08
CA GLY A 242 46.72 1.46 -5.59
C GLY A 242 47.86 2.22 -6.23
N PRO A 243 47.93 2.33 -7.57
CA PRO A 243 48.99 3.08 -8.24
C PRO A 243 48.92 4.60 -8.08
N LEU A 244 47.75 5.15 -7.71
CA LEU A 244 47.52 6.59 -7.58
C LEU A 244 47.77 7.11 -6.16
N VAL A 245 47.74 6.24 -5.17
CA VAL A 245 47.92 6.59 -3.77
C VAL A 245 49.20 5.91 -3.29
N ASP A 246 50.30 6.65 -3.38
CA ASP A 246 51.67 6.27 -2.99
C ASP A 246 51.83 6.21 -1.45
N THR A 247 50.83 5.65 -0.75
CA THR A 247 50.80 5.50 0.70
C THR A 247 50.98 4.03 1.07
N ASP A 248 51.95 3.72 1.92
CA ASP A 248 52.17 2.41 2.53
C ASP A 248 50.83 1.81 3.03
N TRP A 249 50.32 0.81 2.30
CA TRP A 249 49.00 0.17 2.45
C TRP A 249 48.81 -0.64 3.75
N THR A 250 49.56 -0.32 4.81
CA THR A 250 49.44 -0.89 6.16
C THR A 250 48.04 -0.77 6.77
N PHE A 251 47.20 0.11 6.23
CA PHE A 251 45.79 0.24 6.61
C PHE A 251 44.92 -0.97 6.22
N PHE A 252 45.22 -1.62 5.08
CA PHE A 252 44.48 -2.82 4.66
C PHE A 252 44.99 -4.08 5.37
N ASP A 253 46.27 -4.12 5.75
CA ASP A 253 46.86 -5.21 6.54
C ASP A 253 46.29 -5.30 7.97
N GLN A 254 45.73 -4.20 8.52
CA GLN A 254 45.06 -4.20 9.83
C GLN A 254 43.53 -4.41 9.76
N ALA A 255 42.96 -4.52 8.56
CA ALA A 255 41.52 -4.66 8.38
C ALA A 255 41.09 -6.14 8.23
N LEU A 256 41.11 -6.90 9.34
CA LEU A 256 40.44 -8.20 9.51
C LEU A 256 39.02 -8.29 8.87
N PRO A 257 38.18 -7.24 8.88
CA PRO A 257 36.88 -7.26 8.21
C PRO A 257 36.97 -7.38 6.68
N GLY A 258 38.00 -6.78 6.07
CA GLY A 258 38.22 -6.82 4.63
C GLY A 258 38.60 -8.21 4.13
N VAL A 259 39.47 -8.91 4.88
CA VAL A 259 39.87 -10.30 4.56
C VAL A 259 38.70 -11.26 4.75
N ALA A 260 37.84 -11.07 5.76
CA ALA A 260 36.65 -11.88 5.96
C ALA A 260 35.61 -11.66 4.84
N LEU A 261 35.37 -10.41 4.43
CA LEU A 261 34.51 -10.08 3.29
C LEU A 261 35.09 -10.61 1.97
N ALA A 262 36.42 -10.53 1.80
CA ALA A 262 37.11 -11.08 0.65
C ALA A 262 37.07 -12.60 0.61
N GLY A 263 37.20 -13.28 1.75
CA GLY A 263 37.04 -14.73 1.87
C GLY A 263 35.62 -15.18 1.53
N LEU A 264 34.59 -14.44 1.97
CA LEU A 264 33.20 -14.68 1.58
C LEU A 264 32.98 -14.44 0.09
N GLY A 265 33.53 -13.36 -0.47
CA GLY A 265 33.44 -13.06 -1.90
C GLY A 265 34.17 -14.08 -2.78
N ALA A 266 35.36 -14.53 -2.37
CA ALA A 266 36.11 -15.58 -3.04
C ALA A 266 35.42 -16.94 -2.95
N ALA A 267 34.84 -17.30 -1.81
CA ALA A 267 34.05 -18.52 -1.67
C ALA A 267 32.78 -18.47 -2.52
N ALA A 268 32.11 -17.33 -2.58
CA ALA A 268 30.93 -17.13 -3.43
C ALA A 268 31.28 -17.18 -4.92
N LEU A 269 32.40 -16.58 -5.33
CA LEU A 269 32.89 -16.63 -6.71
C LEU A 269 33.35 -18.04 -7.07
N TYR A 270 34.01 -18.74 -6.16
CA TYR A 270 34.44 -20.12 -6.35
C TYR A 270 33.25 -21.07 -6.49
N ASP A 271 32.23 -20.96 -5.64
CA ASP A 271 30.98 -21.74 -5.76
C ASP A 271 30.25 -21.43 -7.07
N PHE A 272 30.20 -20.15 -7.47
CA PHE A 272 29.65 -19.73 -8.76
C PHE A 272 30.41 -20.36 -9.94
N LEU A 273 31.74 -20.34 -9.91
CA LEU A 273 32.61 -20.91 -10.96
C LEU A 273 32.57 -22.45 -10.99
N GLN A 274 32.38 -23.10 -9.84
CA GLN A 274 32.23 -24.56 -9.71
C GLN A 274 30.84 -25.08 -10.13
N GLY A 275 29.91 -24.19 -10.52
CA GLY A 275 28.54 -24.56 -10.85
C GLY A 275 27.64 -24.81 -9.63
N GLY A 276 28.09 -24.42 -8.44
CA GLY A 276 27.29 -24.33 -7.24
C GLY A 276 26.19 -23.29 -7.41
N GLN A 277 24.96 -23.75 -7.67
CA GLN A 277 23.84 -22.85 -7.93
C GLN A 277 23.37 -22.09 -6.68
N LYS A 278 23.83 -22.45 -5.47
CA LYS A 278 23.26 -21.92 -4.22
C LYS A 278 23.82 -20.55 -3.87
N VAL A 279 25.13 -20.42 -3.68
CA VAL A 279 25.72 -19.13 -3.24
C VAL A 279 25.63 -18.09 -4.34
N GLY A 280 25.86 -18.48 -5.60
CA GLY A 280 25.68 -17.60 -6.76
C GLY A 280 24.25 -17.02 -6.87
N ARG A 281 23.22 -17.85 -6.62
CA ARG A 281 21.83 -17.36 -6.58
C ARG A 281 21.59 -16.44 -5.39
N GLN A 282 22.14 -16.75 -4.21
CA GLN A 282 22.00 -15.90 -3.04
C GLN A 282 22.63 -14.51 -3.26
N VAL A 283 23.83 -14.46 -3.86
CA VAL A 283 24.49 -13.20 -4.22
C VAL A 283 23.66 -12.43 -5.25
N ALA A 284 23.21 -13.10 -6.32
CA ALA A 284 22.41 -12.45 -7.35
C ALA A 284 21.08 -11.91 -6.80
N ALA A 285 20.40 -12.66 -5.94
CA ALA A 285 19.17 -12.25 -5.28
C ALA A 285 19.44 -11.08 -4.31
N GLY A 286 20.51 -11.13 -3.52
CA GLY A 286 20.91 -10.05 -2.63
C GLY A 286 21.27 -8.76 -3.39
N LEU A 287 21.99 -8.86 -4.51
CA LEU A 287 22.30 -7.72 -5.38
C LEU A 287 21.03 -7.11 -5.98
N LYS A 288 20.09 -7.95 -6.45
CA LYS A 288 18.77 -7.47 -6.90
C LYS A 288 18.06 -6.72 -5.78
N ARG A 289 18.04 -7.23 -4.55
CA ARG A 289 17.40 -6.54 -3.41
C ARG A 289 18.08 -5.21 -3.07
N LEU A 290 19.40 -5.12 -3.23
CA LEU A 290 20.16 -3.91 -2.91
C LEU A 290 20.03 -2.81 -3.96
N PHE A 291 20.00 -3.17 -5.25
CA PHE A 291 20.10 -2.20 -6.34
C PHE A 291 18.87 -2.10 -7.24
N LEU A 292 18.05 -3.15 -7.30
CA LEU A 292 16.95 -3.20 -8.25
C LEU A 292 15.69 -2.62 -7.60
N GLN A 293 15.40 -1.37 -7.91
CA GLN A 293 14.10 -0.77 -7.67
C GLN A 293 13.19 -1.07 -8.88
N ASP A 294 12.31 -2.04 -8.72
CA ASP A 294 11.25 -2.37 -9.66
C ASP A 294 9.92 -1.78 -9.15
N VAL A 295 9.61 -0.57 -9.61
CA VAL A 295 8.39 0.18 -9.23
C VAL A 295 7.12 -0.62 -9.55
N LYS A 296 7.14 -1.38 -10.65
CA LYS A 296 5.99 -2.21 -11.06
C LYS A 296 5.77 -3.38 -10.12
N ARG A 297 6.85 -3.99 -9.65
CA ARG A 297 6.77 -5.07 -8.66
C ARG A 297 6.35 -4.55 -7.29
N GLU A 298 6.87 -3.38 -6.90
CA GLU A 298 6.46 -2.67 -5.70
C GLU A 298 4.96 -2.34 -5.72
N SER A 299 4.48 -1.71 -6.80
CA SER A 299 3.07 -1.34 -6.95
C SER A 299 2.13 -2.54 -6.98
N LEU A 300 2.57 -3.69 -7.53
CA LEU A 300 1.83 -4.95 -7.49
C LEU A 300 1.60 -5.43 -6.05
N VAL A 301 2.65 -5.41 -5.23
CA VAL A 301 2.60 -5.85 -3.83
C VAL A 301 1.77 -4.90 -2.97
N GLU A 302 1.92 -3.60 -3.20
CA GLU A 302 1.18 -2.54 -2.50
C GLU A 302 -0.30 -2.51 -2.86
N ALA A 303 -0.64 -2.77 -4.13
CA ALA A 303 -2.03 -2.93 -4.55
C ALA A 303 -2.67 -4.16 -3.92
N ALA A 304 -1.91 -5.25 -3.72
CA ALA A 304 -2.42 -6.47 -3.09
C ALA A 304 -2.76 -6.26 -1.61
N SER A 305 -1.86 -5.63 -0.85
CA SER A 305 -2.09 -5.30 0.56
C SER A 305 -3.25 -4.32 0.72
N PHE A 306 -3.31 -3.28 -0.12
CA PHE A 306 -4.40 -2.32 -0.08
C PHE A 306 -5.75 -2.97 -0.40
N LEU A 307 -5.84 -3.75 -1.48
CA LEU A 307 -7.09 -4.36 -1.92
C LEU A 307 -7.61 -5.36 -0.89
N THR A 308 -6.74 -6.18 -0.31
CA THR A 308 -7.14 -7.13 0.74
C THR A 308 -7.57 -6.44 2.02
N ALA A 309 -6.83 -5.43 2.51
CA ALA A 309 -7.28 -4.63 3.65
C ALA A 309 -8.65 -4.01 3.41
N TYR A 310 -8.86 -3.43 2.23
CA TYR A 310 -10.10 -2.78 1.87
C TYR A 310 -11.30 -3.74 1.86
N LEU A 311 -11.14 -4.89 1.21
CA LEU A 311 -12.19 -5.90 1.11
C LEU A 311 -12.49 -6.58 2.44
N ASP A 312 -11.47 -6.79 3.27
CA ASP A 312 -11.59 -7.38 4.61
C ASP A 312 -12.02 -6.35 5.66
N GLY A 313 -12.16 -5.06 5.32
CA GLY A 313 -12.62 -4.03 6.26
C GLY A 313 -11.58 -3.63 7.30
N VAL A 314 -10.29 -3.84 7.02
CA VAL A 314 -9.18 -3.44 7.89
C VAL A 314 -8.94 -1.93 7.72
N PRO A 315 -9.09 -1.10 8.76
CA PRO A 315 -8.95 0.36 8.68
C PRO A 315 -7.47 0.77 8.76
N ALA A 316 -6.65 0.13 7.92
CA ALA A 316 -5.25 0.44 7.76
C ALA A 316 -4.92 0.38 6.27
N PHE A 317 -4.41 1.48 5.73
CA PHE A 317 -3.91 1.55 4.36
C PHE A 317 -2.37 1.73 4.29
N PRO A 318 -1.54 1.05 5.12
CA PRO A 318 -0.13 0.99 4.79
C PRO A 318 0.02 0.15 3.53
N PHE A 319 0.58 0.75 2.49
CA PHE A 319 0.98 0.05 1.27
C PHE A 319 1.92 -1.14 1.60
N ARG A 320 2.70 -1.01 2.67
CA ARG A 320 3.57 -2.06 3.22
C ARG A 320 3.17 -2.37 4.66
N PRO A 321 2.35 -3.41 4.89
CA PRO A 321 1.85 -3.68 6.23
C PRO A 321 2.97 -4.23 7.12
N THR A 322 3.07 -3.71 8.34
CA THR A 322 3.99 -4.20 9.36
C THR A 322 3.26 -4.97 10.45
N SER A 323 3.99 -5.79 11.21
CA SER A 323 3.41 -6.49 12.37
C SER A 323 2.91 -5.51 13.43
N GLN A 324 3.54 -4.34 13.57
CA GLN A 324 3.10 -3.30 14.49
C GLN A 324 1.78 -2.65 14.06
N ASP A 325 1.60 -2.41 12.75
CA ASP A 325 0.34 -1.87 12.24
C ASP A 325 -0.81 -2.84 12.48
N ALA A 326 -0.59 -4.14 12.23
CA ALA A 326 -1.57 -5.18 12.53
C ALA A 326 -1.88 -5.26 14.03
N LEU A 327 -0.87 -5.18 14.91
CA LEU A 327 -1.09 -5.13 16.37
C LEU A 327 -1.90 -3.92 16.80
N ARG A 328 -1.67 -2.74 16.20
CA ARG A 328 -2.45 -1.53 16.49
C ARG A 328 -3.92 -1.71 16.11
N VAL A 329 -4.19 -2.26 14.92
CA VAL A 329 -5.58 -2.52 14.47
C VAL A 329 -6.26 -3.57 15.36
N TRP A 330 -5.53 -4.64 15.70
CA TRP A 330 -6.02 -5.68 16.61
C TRP A 330 -6.37 -5.10 17.99
N ALA A 331 -5.47 -4.31 18.58
CA ALA A 331 -5.69 -3.68 19.88
C ALA A 331 -6.92 -2.77 19.88
N LEU A 332 -7.10 -1.94 18.84
CA LEU A 332 -8.27 -1.08 18.69
C LEU A 332 -9.58 -1.90 18.66
N SER A 333 -9.56 -3.04 17.96
CA SER A 333 -10.74 -3.90 17.84
C SER A 333 -11.10 -4.56 19.18
N THR A 334 -10.08 -4.93 19.96
CA THR A 334 -10.25 -5.49 21.31
C THR A 334 -10.78 -4.47 22.32
N GLU A 335 -10.43 -3.20 22.18
CA GLU A 335 -10.94 -2.10 23.03
C GLU A 335 -12.40 -1.74 22.72
N GLU A 336 -12.76 -1.69 21.43
CA GLU A 336 -14.13 -1.38 20.98
C GLU A 336 -15.15 -2.45 21.42
N GLY A 337 -14.74 -3.72 21.42
CA GLY A 337 -15.55 -4.84 21.91
C GLY A 337 -15.90 -4.75 23.40
N LYS A 338 -15.10 -4.05 24.21
CA LYS A 338 -15.35 -3.86 25.65
C LYS A 338 -16.26 -2.67 25.96
N SER A 339 -16.34 -1.70 25.04
CA SER A 339 -16.98 -0.39 25.28
C SER A 339 -18.44 -0.31 24.80
N THR A 340 -18.97 -1.34 24.15
CA THR A 340 -20.26 -1.31 23.45
C THR A 340 -21.50 -1.56 24.32
N ALA A 341 -21.40 -1.48 25.65
CA ALA A 341 -22.57 -1.41 26.53
C ALA A 341 -23.41 -0.11 26.35
N GLY A 342 -22.92 0.89 25.60
CA GLY A 342 -23.55 2.20 25.41
C GLY A 342 -23.82 2.62 23.97
N GLY A 343 -24.76 1.96 23.28
CA GLY A 343 -25.67 2.55 22.27
C GLY A 343 -25.15 3.17 20.96
N ARG A 344 -23.86 3.43 20.72
CA ARG A 344 -23.33 3.86 19.40
C ARG A 344 -22.49 2.75 18.79
N ARG A 345 -23.03 2.07 17.78
CA ARG A 345 -22.27 1.11 16.96
C ARG A 345 -21.26 1.91 16.13
N ALA A 346 -19.99 1.87 16.54
CA ALA A 346 -18.89 2.13 15.62
C ALA A 346 -18.97 1.11 14.46
N PRO A 347 -18.48 1.44 13.25
CA PRO A 347 -18.35 0.45 12.19
C PRO A 347 -17.59 -0.76 12.72
N GLU A 348 -18.09 -1.98 12.46
CA GLU A 348 -17.43 -3.21 12.88
C GLU A 348 -16.07 -3.30 12.19
N VAL A 349 -15.03 -2.89 12.90
CA VAL A 349 -13.64 -3.08 12.48
C VAL A 349 -13.34 -4.55 12.56
N ASN A 350 -13.03 -5.17 11.42
CA ASN A 350 -12.57 -6.56 11.42
C ASN A 350 -11.10 -6.62 11.85
N GLY A 351 -10.88 -6.61 13.16
CA GLY A 351 -9.57 -6.89 13.75
C GLY A 351 -9.36 -8.36 14.09
N SER A 352 -10.07 -9.28 13.44
CA SER A 352 -9.82 -10.70 13.68
C SER A 352 -8.38 -11.05 13.30
N VAL A 353 -7.72 -11.87 14.12
CA VAL A 353 -6.33 -12.28 13.89
C VAL A 353 -6.19 -12.91 12.50
N ASP A 354 -7.18 -13.70 12.07
CA ASP A 354 -7.17 -14.34 10.76
C ASP A 354 -7.31 -13.35 9.60
N SER A 355 -8.18 -12.33 9.71
CA SER A 355 -8.29 -11.27 8.68
C SER A 355 -7.00 -10.46 8.57
N LEU A 356 -6.38 -10.11 9.70
CA LEU A 356 -5.10 -9.40 9.71
C LEU A 356 -3.97 -10.25 9.15
N LEU A 357 -3.99 -11.57 9.37
CA LEU A 357 -3.06 -12.50 8.74
C LEU A 357 -3.22 -12.58 7.22
N VAL A 358 -4.47 -12.68 6.73
CA VAL A 358 -4.75 -12.66 5.28
C VAL A 358 -4.20 -11.38 4.66
N TRP A 359 -4.43 -10.24 5.30
CA TRP A 359 -3.90 -8.95 4.88
C TRP A 359 -2.37 -8.90 4.86
N LEU A 360 -1.69 -9.39 5.91
CA LEU A 360 -0.23 -9.45 5.97
C LEU A 360 0.39 -10.41 4.94
N MET A 361 -0.36 -11.45 4.54
CA MET A 361 0.08 -12.45 3.57
C MET A 361 -0.19 -12.04 2.11
N ALA A 362 -1.09 -11.08 1.87
CA ALA A 362 -1.45 -10.64 0.52
C ALA A 362 -0.26 -10.14 -0.32
N PRO A 363 0.66 -9.32 0.20
CA PRO A 363 1.95 -9.00 -0.43
C PRO A 363 2.72 -10.21 -0.94
N VAL A 364 2.83 -11.23 -0.08
CA VAL A 364 3.65 -12.43 -0.33
C VAL A 364 3.04 -13.27 -1.43
N VAL A 365 1.72 -13.46 -1.37
CA VAL A 365 0.96 -14.16 -2.42
C VAL A 365 1.13 -13.47 -3.76
N ALA A 366 0.85 -12.16 -3.83
CA ALA A 366 0.93 -11.40 -5.08
C ALA A 366 2.32 -11.45 -5.71
N GLU A 367 3.37 -11.33 -4.90
CA GLU A 367 4.74 -11.40 -5.37
C GLU A 367 5.11 -12.83 -5.82
N SER A 368 4.75 -13.85 -5.04
CA SER A 368 5.05 -15.25 -5.35
C SER A 368 4.31 -15.80 -6.57
N ASP A 369 3.13 -15.25 -6.88
CA ASP A 369 2.35 -15.61 -8.07
C ASP A 369 2.95 -14.98 -9.34
N ALA A 370 3.60 -13.83 -9.22
CA ALA A 370 4.17 -13.08 -10.34
C ALA A 370 5.67 -13.32 -10.56
N HIS A 371 6.41 -13.65 -9.49
CA HIS A 371 7.87 -13.75 -9.46
C HIS A 371 8.33 -14.99 -8.69
N GLU A 372 9.45 -15.59 -9.10
CA GLU A 372 10.02 -16.77 -8.43
C GLU A 372 10.64 -16.42 -7.06
N ASP A 373 11.29 -15.24 -6.98
CA ASP A 373 11.93 -14.75 -5.76
C ASP A 373 10.98 -13.81 -5.00
N LEU A 374 11.19 -13.60 -3.69
CA LEU A 374 10.52 -12.56 -2.91
C LEU A 374 11.51 -11.42 -2.62
N ILE A 375 11.29 -10.22 -3.16
CA ILE A 375 12.18 -9.06 -3.00
C ILE A 375 11.53 -8.04 -2.07
N TYR A 376 10.27 -7.73 -2.29
CA TYR A 376 9.55 -6.65 -1.61
C TYR A 376 8.79 -7.14 -0.37
N SER A 377 8.07 -8.25 -0.48
CA SER A 377 7.31 -8.84 0.62
C SER A 377 8.20 -9.66 1.56
N ASP A 378 7.88 -9.68 2.85
CA ASP A 378 8.57 -10.49 3.86
C ASP A 378 7.58 -11.47 4.53
N PRO A 379 7.69 -12.79 4.28
CA PRO A 379 6.79 -13.80 4.84
C PRO A 379 6.95 -13.96 6.36
N ARG A 380 7.98 -13.37 6.98
CA ARG A 380 8.25 -13.46 8.41
C ARG A 380 7.40 -12.46 9.21
N ILE A 381 6.90 -11.40 8.59
CA ILE A 381 6.08 -10.36 9.25
C ILE A 381 4.82 -10.96 9.91
N PRO A 382 3.98 -11.72 9.19
CA PRO A 382 2.81 -12.39 9.78
C PRO A 382 3.16 -13.32 10.96
N ARG A 383 4.31 -14.02 10.90
CA ARG A 383 4.79 -14.85 12.01
C ARG A 383 5.12 -14.03 13.25
N LYS A 384 5.82 -12.90 13.10
CA LYS A 384 6.11 -11.97 14.20
C LYS A 384 4.83 -11.40 14.81
N PHE A 385 3.84 -11.09 13.98
CA PHE A 385 2.53 -10.64 14.44
C PHE A 385 1.85 -11.70 15.32
N LEU A 386 1.77 -12.96 14.87
CA LEU A 386 1.19 -14.05 15.67
C LEU A 386 1.91 -14.27 17.00
N GLN A 387 3.24 -14.29 16.98
CA GLN A 387 4.04 -14.42 18.19
C GLN A 387 3.73 -13.31 19.20
N ALA A 388 3.64 -12.06 18.74
CA ALA A 388 3.31 -10.93 19.60
C ALA A 388 1.87 -11.02 20.15
N VAL A 389 0.89 -11.46 19.36
CA VAL A 389 -0.48 -11.69 19.83
C VAL A 389 -0.52 -12.80 20.87
N ASP A 390 0.13 -13.94 20.61
CA ASP A 390 0.21 -15.07 21.54
C ASP A 390 0.89 -14.68 22.86
N GLU A 391 1.96 -13.89 22.80
CA GLU A 391 2.66 -13.37 23.99
C GLU A 391 1.74 -12.49 24.86
N ILE A 392 0.93 -11.64 24.22
CA ILE A 392 -0.05 -10.78 24.91
C ILE A 392 -1.20 -11.60 25.51
N GLU A 393 -1.76 -12.55 24.76
CA GLU A 393 -2.90 -13.35 25.20
C GLU A 393 -2.53 -14.34 26.32
N LYS A 394 -1.34 -14.94 26.25
CA LYS A 394 -0.89 -15.95 27.22
C LYS A 394 -0.19 -15.35 28.45
N GLY A 395 0.00 -14.02 28.50
CA GLY A 395 0.61 -13.32 29.63
C GLY A 395 2.12 -13.54 29.80
N GLY A 396 2.82 -13.93 28.73
CA GLY A 396 4.26 -14.21 28.71
C GLY A 396 4.67 -15.54 29.35
N GLY A 397 5.53 -16.31 28.66
CA GLY A 397 6.18 -17.51 29.22
C GLY A 397 5.61 -18.88 28.81
N VAL A 398 4.54 -18.92 28.01
CA VAL A 398 4.06 -20.16 27.39
C VAL A 398 4.73 -20.35 26.04
N GLU A 399 5.38 -21.50 25.83
CA GLU A 399 6.00 -21.84 24.55
C GLU A 399 4.94 -21.87 23.45
N VAL A 400 5.17 -21.12 22.38
CA VAL A 400 4.23 -21.02 21.27
C VAL A 400 4.39 -22.25 20.38
N ASP A 401 3.30 -22.98 20.15
CA ASP A 401 3.30 -24.13 19.24
C ASP A 401 3.59 -23.67 17.81
N LYS A 402 4.81 -23.95 17.34
CA LYS A 402 5.27 -23.61 16.00
C LYS A 402 4.43 -24.28 14.92
N GLY A 403 3.91 -25.48 15.19
CA GLY A 403 3.07 -26.22 14.24
C GLY A 403 1.73 -25.53 14.01
N GLU A 404 1.12 -25.01 15.07
CA GLU A 404 -0.13 -24.25 14.97
C GLU A 404 0.06 -22.92 14.22
N ILE A 405 1.13 -22.18 14.52
CA ILE A 405 1.47 -20.95 13.78
C ILE A 405 1.57 -21.25 12.29
N GLU A 406 2.34 -22.26 11.89
CA GLU A 406 2.53 -22.58 10.48
C GLU A 406 1.22 -22.97 9.78
N LYS A 407 0.37 -23.73 10.47
CA LYS A 407 -0.95 -24.09 9.96
C LYS A 407 -1.82 -22.86 9.71
N ARG A 408 -1.87 -21.90 10.65
CA ARG A 408 -2.62 -20.64 10.49
C ARG A 408 -2.04 -19.78 9.37
N LEU A 409 -0.72 -19.70 9.24
CA LEU A 409 -0.06 -18.96 8.17
C LEU A 409 -0.36 -19.54 6.78
N ARG A 410 -0.38 -20.87 6.64
CA ARG A 410 -0.78 -21.54 5.39
C ARG A 410 -2.22 -21.24 5.05
N ALA A 411 -3.13 -21.38 6.01
CA ALA A 411 -4.55 -21.04 5.81
C ALA A 411 -4.75 -19.58 5.37
N ALA A 412 -4.01 -18.64 5.97
CA ALA A 412 -4.04 -17.24 5.59
C ALA A 412 -3.46 -17.00 4.18
N PHE A 413 -2.37 -17.68 3.81
CA PHE A 413 -1.80 -17.64 2.45
C PHE A 413 -2.81 -18.12 1.40
N ASP A 414 -3.44 -19.27 1.64
CA ASP A 414 -4.42 -19.84 0.71
C ASP A 414 -5.65 -18.95 0.55
N LYS A 415 -6.13 -18.36 1.65
CA LYS A 415 -7.25 -17.42 1.63
C LYS A 415 -6.90 -16.12 0.91
N ALA A 416 -5.70 -15.57 1.12
CA ALA A 416 -5.21 -14.42 0.37
C ALA A 416 -5.07 -14.72 -1.13
N SER A 417 -4.57 -15.91 -1.51
CA SER A 417 -4.50 -16.36 -2.91
C SER A 417 -5.87 -16.53 -3.55
N ALA A 418 -6.84 -17.12 -2.83
CA ALA A 418 -8.21 -17.22 -3.30
C ALA A 418 -8.84 -15.83 -3.53
N LEU A 419 -8.60 -14.88 -2.63
CA LEU A 419 -9.12 -13.51 -2.74
C LEU A 419 -8.48 -12.76 -3.91
N LEU A 420 -7.14 -12.74 -4.01
CA LEU A 420 -6.44 -12.05 -5.09
C LEU A 420 -6.72 -12.67 -6.46
N SER A 421 -6.86 -14.00 -6.55
CA SER A 421 -7.23 -14.66 -7.80
C SER A 421 -8.67 -14.32 -8.23
N LYS A 422 -9.61 -14.17 -7.27
CA LYS A 422 -10.98 -13.72 -7.52
C LYS A 422 -11.03 -12.29 -8.07
N TYR A 423 -10.21 -11.39 -7.52
CA TYR A 423 -10.18 -9.97 -7.91
C TYR A 423 -8.95 -9.61 -8.77
N ARG A 424 -8.39 -10.57 -9.52
CA ARG A 424 -7.13 -10.40 -10.25
C ARG A 424 -7.13 -9.22 -11.23
N SER A 425 -8.23 -8.99 -11.94
CA SER A 425 -8.32 -7.85 -12.89
C SER A 425 -8.27 -6.51 -12.17
N LEU A 426 -9.00 -6.37 -11.07
CA LEU A 426 -9.02 -5.17 -10.25
C LEU A 426 -7.66 -4.92 -9.60
N HIS A 427 -7.02 -5.98 -9.08
CA HIS A 427 -5.68 -5.91 -8.50
C HIS A 427 -4.64 -5.39 -9.50
N LEU A 428 -4.61 -5.92 -10.73
CA LEU A 428 -3.66 -5.48 -11.75
C LEU A 428 -3.90 -4.04 -12.21
N LEU A 429 -5.18 -3.64 -12.40
CA LEU A 429 -5.52 -2.26 -12.72
C LEU A 429 -5.13 -1.28 -11.61
N LEU A 430 -5.28 -1.70 -10.36
CA LEU A 430 -4.91 -0.91 -9.21
C LEU A 430 -3.38 -0.77 -9.12
N ALA A 431 -2.63 -1.85 -9.37
CA ALA A 431 -1.17 -1.83 -9.43
C ALA A 431 -0.65 -0.87 -10.51
N GLU A 432 -1.25 -0.89 -11.71
CA GLU A 432 -0.90 0.05 -12.79
C GLU A 432 -1.19 1.51 -12.40
N ARG A 433 -2.29 1.75 -11.68
CA ARG A 433 -2.61 3.08 -11.18
C ARG A 433 -1.64 3.54 -10.09
N MET A 434 -1.20 2.65 -9.20
CA MET A 434 -0.18 2.94 -8.19
C MET A 434 1.21 3.14 -8.81
N GLU A 435 1.54 2.42 -9.88
CA GLU A 435 2.80 2.59 -10.65
C GLU A 435 2.92 4.00 -11.24
N SER A 436 1.80 4.66 -11.56
CA SER A 436 1.80 6.03 -12.11
C SER A 436 2.22 7.12 -11.11
N GLU A 437 2.44 6.79 -9.83
CA GLU A 437 2.85 7.67 -8.71
C GLU A 437 1.95 8.89 -8.41
N ILE A 438 0.88 9.10 -9.18
CA ILE A 438 -0.06 10.24 -9.03
C ILE A 438 -1.24 9.86 -8.11
N SER A 439 -1.46 8.57 -7.85
CA SER A 439 -2.64 8.13 -7.11
C SER A 439 -2.47 8.25 -5.60
N THR A 440 -3.44 8.93 -4.97
CA THR A 440 -3.57 8.95 -3.52
C THR A 440 -4.31 7.71 -3.01
N VAL A 441 -4.31 7.50 -1.69
CA VAL A 441 -5.06 6.39 -1.05
C VAL A 441 -6.55 6.52 -1.33
N GLY A 442 -7.07 7.74 -1.25
CA GLY A 442 -8.44 8.07 -1.55
C GLY A 442 -8.82 7.82 -3.00
N ASP A 443 -7.91 8.11 -3.94
CA ASP A 443 -8.13 7.80 -5.35
C ASP A 443 -8.21 6.29 -5.60
N CYS A 444 -7.41 5.52 -4.88
CA CYS A 444 -7.46 4.05 -4.92
C CYS A 444 -8.80 3.52 -4.39
N VAL A 445 -9.30 4.07 -3.27
CA VAL A 445 -10.62 3.70 -2.73
C VAL A 445 -11.74 4.07 -3.70
N ALA A 446 -11.73 5.30 -4.22
CA ALA A 446 -12.73 5.77 -5.18
C ALA A 446 -12.72 4.93 -6.46
N PHE A 447 -11.54 4.50 -6.91
CA PHE A 447 -11.38 3.62 -8.07
C PHE A 447 -12.01 2.24 -7.83
N VAL A 448 -11.72 1.60 -6.68
CA VAL A 448 -12.30 0.31 -6.32
C VAL A 448 -13.83 0.40 -6.27
N GLU A 449 -14.38 1.40 -5.59
CA GLU A 449 -15.84 1.57 -5.50
C GLU A 449 -16.51 1.83 -6.85
N ASN A 450 -15.87 2.59 -7.72
CA ASN A 450 -16.38 2.80 -9.07
C ASN A 450 -16.38 1.50 -9.89
N PHE A 451 -15.35 0.66 -9.73
CA PHE A 451 -15.29 -0.65 -10.38
C PHE A 451 -16.46 -1.55 -9.97
N PHE A 452 -16.76 -1.64 -8.67
CA PHE A 452 -17.89 -2.42 -8.17
C PHE A 452 -19.25 -1.86 -8.63
N ARG A 453 -19.40 -0.54 -8.62
CA ARG A 453 -20.62 0.13 -9.10
C ARG A 453 -20.90 -0.19 -10.57
N GLN A 454 -19.87 -0.11 -11.42
CA GLN A 454 -20.00 -0.46 -12.84
C GLN A 454 -20.34 -1.93 -13.03
N ALA A 455 -19.76 -2.82 -12.22
CA ALA A 455 -20.09 -4.24 -12.25
C ALA A 455 -21.57 -4.50 -11.91
N ASP A 456 -22.15 -3.77 -10.97
CA ASP A 456 -23.57 -3.91 -10.62
C ASP A 456 -24.51 -3.28 -11.65
N GLU A 457 -24.16 -2.12 -12.22
CA GLU A 457 -24.88 -1.51 -13.33
C GLU A 457 -24.94 -2.47 -14.53
N SER A 458 -23.83 -3.15 -14.83
CA SER A 458 -23.74 -4.12 -15.93
C SER A 458 -24.66 -5.33 -15.74
N LYS A 459 -25.00 -5.72 -14.49
CA LYS A 459 -25.96 -6.80 -14.21
C LYS A 459 -27.41 -6.37 -14.39
N SER A 460 -27.72 -5.09 -14.17
CA SER A 460 -29.08 -4.55 -14.30
C SER A 460 -29.51 -4.28 -15.75
N SER A 461 -28.55 -4.06 -16.66
CA SER A 461 -28.80 -3.76 -18.07
C SER A 461 -29.25 -4.94 -18.96
N PRO A 462 -28.77 -6.20 -18.81
CA PRO A 462 -29.16 -7.29 -19.70
C PRO A 462 -30.64 -7.67 -19.62
N GLU A 463 -31.32 -7.39 -18.50
CA GLU A 463 -32.77 -7.53 -18.44
C GLU A 463 -33.49 -6.48 -19.29
N LYS A 464 -32.99 -5.24 -19.33
CA LYS A 464 -33.50 -4.21 -20.24
C LYS A 464 -33.25 -4.55 -21.70
N GLU A 465 -32.12 -5.17 -22.02
CA GLU A 465 -31.84 -5.59 -23.39
C GLU A 465 -32.72 -6.78 -23.82
N LYS A 466 -33.07 -7.68 -22.90
CA LYS A 466 -34.03 -8.76 -23.17
C LYS A 466 -35.46 -8.26 -23.32
N THR A 467 -35.92 -7.33 -22.48
CA THR A 467 -37.25 -6.71 -22.64
C THR A 467 -37.34 -5.83 -23.89
N LEU A 468 -36.28 -5.08 -24.23
CA LEU A 468 -36.24 -4.34 -25.50
C LEU A 468 -36.22 -5.27 -26.73
N LYS A 469 -35.60 -6.44 -26.64
CA LYS A 469 -35.64 -7.46 -27.71
C LYS A 469 -37.00 -8.16 -27.78
N SER A 470 -37.68 -8.42 -26.67
CA SER A 470 -39.04 -9.00 -26.69
C SER A 470 -40.08 -7.99 -27.17
N GLU A 471 -40.04 -6.74 -26.70
CA GLU A 471 -40.92 -5.67 -27.18
C GLU A 471 -40.63 -5.30 -28.65
N GLY A 472 -39.36 -5.33 -29.07
CA GLY A 472 -38.98 -5.16 -30.47
C GLY A 472 -39.45 -6.31 -31.37
N SER A 473 -39.56 -7.53 -30.83
CA SER A 473 -40.11 -8.70 -31.53
C SER A 473 -41.63 -8.63 -31.64
N GLU A 474 -42.34 -8.26 -30.57
CA GLU A 474 -43.80 -8.08 -30.58
C GLU A 474 -44.23 -6.92 -31.48
N ARG A 475 -43.52 -5.78 -31.46
CA ARG A 475 -43.82 -4.67 -32.38
C ARG A 475 -43.61 -5.04 -33.85
N LYS A 476 -42.62 -5.88 -34.15
CA LYS A 476 -42.42 -6.41 -35.51
C LYS A 476 -43.54 -7.38 -35.92
N GLN A 477 -44.04 -8.22 -35.00
CA GLN A 477 -45.19 -9.09 -35.26
C GLN A 477 -46.50 -8.31 -35.47
N ILE A 478 -46.75 -7.26 -34.68
CA ILE A 478 -47.95 -6.42 -34.82
C ILE A 478 -47.91 -5.60 -36.12
N LEU A 479 -46.72 -5.10 -36.53
CA LEU A 479 -46.56 -4.43 -37.82
C LEU A 479 -46.74 -5.39 -39.00
N TRP A 480 -46.27 -6.64 -38.88
CA TRP A 480 -46.51 -7.67 -39.90
C TRP A 480 -47.98 -8.04 -40.03
N GLN A 481 -48.73 -8.12 -38.93
CA GLN A 481 -50.17 -8.43 -38.95
C GLN A 481 -51.05 -7.27 -39.45
N LYS A 482 -50.56 -6.03 -39.45
CA LYS A 482 -51.28 -4.87 -40.01
C LYS A 482 -51.01 -4.65 -41.50
N GLN A 483 -50.06 -5.38 -42.08
CA GLN A 483 -49.65 -5.24 -43.48
C GLN A 483 -50.25 -6.32 -44.40
N TRP A 484 -51.06 -7.21 -43.81
CA TRP A 484 -51.97 -8.15 -44.45
C TRP A 484 -53.39 -7.82 -44.00
#